data_AF-A0A4R4ULZ7-F1
#
_entry.id   AF-A0A4R4ULZ7-F1
#
_cell.length_a   1.000
_cell.length_b   1.000
_cell.length_c   1.000
_cell.angle_alpha   90.00
_cell.angle_beta   90.00
_cell.angle_gamma   90.00
#
_symmetry.space_group_name_H-M   'P 1'
#
loop_
_entity.id
_entity.type
_entity.pdbx_description
1 polymer ?
#
loop_
_entity_poly.entity_id
_entity_poly.type
_entity_poly.pdbx_seq_one_letter_code
_entity_poly.pdbx_strand_id
1 'polypeptide(L)'
;MGAMRMTYEGLLETFGVDAVVRVPGAGVAHEPTRRWLAEVGLPREAANLRLDSAGDMRTAAQVSPKALPKEIGEMLVLGTVSEQGATVLLDGTTGAVYEGYLGLLSNGGMEPELLASDLPSLVGLMAAVTRMHRDQGEFARFAGRRGAAVVAEMTQAMLSVIREHNPRLLDVSNGISAHWRVAAYISPLGRVAGPGEDLALDLPRGLLAEAFDDDLRLYEDADLPDVLTHEPTRRFLREHGLAEPNYCMLDELPQTLTDYFHSNRDAYPDLFTDYFRGHFVDDGETLSESVDNLIRLGSIADEIDLVMEGATGRLLGWFRPEGTHRPVSVDVSTAAFAQWLIRQVQLLDPVHDLIAAEASLIAELTRILAAADPVACRPAGDEDDYRFWPELLEDGSNAGIFA
;
A
#
# COMPACT_ATOMS: atom_id res chain seq x y z
N MET A 1 17.76 19.61 17.34
CA MET A 1 16.66 19.89 18.29
C MET A 1 16.65 18.70 19.23
N GLY A 2 16.77 18.85 20.55
CA GLY A 2 16.88 17.67 21.43
C GLY A 2 15.60 16.83 21.34
N ALA A 3 15.73 15.52 21.09
CA ALA A 3 14.59 14.60 21.03
C ALA A 3 13.69 14.83 22.26
N MET A 4 12.47 15.29 22.01
CA MET A 4 11.54 15.60 23.08
C MET A 4 11.23 14.31 23.83
N ARG A 5 11.53 14.27 25.12
CA ARG A 5 11.29 13.08 25.95
C ARG A 5 9.79 12.87 26.04
N MET A 6 9.28 11.81 25.42
CA MET A 6 7.85 11.53 25.37
C MET A 6 7.31 11.28 26.78
N THR A 7 6.25 11.98 27.17
CA THR A 7 5.53 11.79 28.44
C THR A 7 4.15 11.18 28.19
N TYR A 8 3.47 10.74 29.25
CA TYR A 8 2.10 10.25 29.14
C TYR A 8 1.18 11.30 28.52
N GLU A 9 1.25 12.56 28.97
CA GLU A 9 0.45 13.66 28.42
C GLU A 9 0.75 13.88 26.93
N GLY A 10 2.02 13.80 26.52
CA GLY A 10 2.41 13.90 25.11
C GLY A 10 1.85 12.77 24.24
N LEU A 11 1.74 11.55 24.81
CA LEU A 11 1.05 10.46 24.12
C LEU A 11 -0.45 10.71 23.99
N LEU A 12 -1.11 11.20 25.04
CA LEU A 12 -2.52 11.52 24.96
C LEU A 12 -2.81 12.65 23.96
N GLU A 13 -1.93 13.64 23.87
CA GLU A 13 -2.02 14.71 22.87
C GLU A 13 -1.86 14.17 21.44
N THR A 14 -0.92 13.25 21.23
CA THR A 14 -0.63 12.70 19.89
C THR A 14 -1.66 11.67 19.44
N PHE A 15 -2.05 10.75 20.32
CA PHE A 15 -2.84 9.56 19.97
C PHE A 15 -4.29 9.62 20.46
N GLY A 16 -4.58 10.42 21.47
CA GLY A 16 -5.89 10.48 22.13
C GLY A 16 -5.95 9.64 23.42
N VAL A 17 -6.89 9.97 24.30
CA VAL A 17 -6.98 9.40 25.66
C VAL A 17 -7.25 7.89 25.64
N ASP A 18 -8.15 7.42 24.79
CA ASP A 18 -8.54 6.01 24.72
C ASP A 18 -7.56 5.14 23.91
N ALA A 19 -6.58 5.79 23.26
CA ALA A 19 -5.62 5.15 22.38
C ALA A 19 -4.29 4.81 23.08
N VAL A 20 -4.14 5.05 24.39
CA VAL A 20 -2.90 4.77 25.13
C VAL A 20 -3.14 3.74 26.22
N VAL A 21 -2.34 2.67 26.25
CA VAL A 21 -2.38 1.61 27.25
C VAL A 21 -1.17 1.70 28.17
N ARG A 22 -1.41 1.73 29.49
CA ARG A 22 -0.38 1.56 30.52
C ARG A 22 -0.50 0.17 31.12
N VAL A 23 0.63 -0.42 31.46
CA VAL A 23 0.71 -1.81 31.96
C VAL A 23 1.51 -1.82 33.27
N PRO A 24 0.92 -1.32 34.38
CA PRO A 24 1.59 -1.32 35.67
C PRO A 24 1.79 -2.77 36.17
N GLY A 25 2.94 -3.03 36.78
CA GLY A 25 3.24 -4.35 37.34
C GLY A 25 3.58 -5.42 36.30
N ALA A 26 3.89 -5.04 35.05
CA ALA A 26 4.39 -5.97 34.05
C ALA A 26 5.61 -6.74 34.59
N GLY A 27 5.64 -8.06 34.39
CA GLY A 27 6.73 -8.97 34.80
C GLY A 27 8.02 -8.81 34.01
N VAL A 28 8.35 -7.57 33.61
CA VAL A 28 9.52 -7.21 32.81
C VAL A 28 10.72 -7.01 33.73
N ALA A 29 11.81 -7.74 33.49
CA ALA A 29 13.03 -7.63 34.27
C ALA A 29 13.75 -6.29 34.03
N HIS A 30 13.80 -5.85 32.77
CA HIS A 30 14.41 -4.59 32.36
C HIS A 30 13.71 -3.39 33.02
N GLU A 31 14.40 -2.77 33.98
CA GLU A 31 13.88 -1.71 34.84
C GLU A 31 13.36 -0.49 34.05
N PRO A 32 14.10 0.05 33.04
CA PRO A 32 13.61 1.16 32.24
C PRO A 32 12.31 0.85 31.49
N THR A 33 12.22 -0.33 30.88
CA THR A 33 11.02 -0.79 30.15
C THR A 33 9.83 -0.93 31.09
N ARG A 34 10.02 -1.56 32.25
CA ARG A 34 8.96 -1.70 33.26
C ARG A 34 8.45 -0.35 33.74
N ARG A 35 9.36 0.61 34.00
CA ARG A 35 8.98 1.98 34.39
C ARG A 35 8.20 2.66 33.27
N TRP A 36 8.67 2.57 32.03
CA TRP A 36 8.01 3.17 30.87
C TRP A 36 6.57 2.65 30.70
N LEU A 37 6.37 1.34 30.75
CA LEU A 37 5.04 0.73 30.64
C LEU A 37 4.08 1.16 31.75
N ALA A 38 4.60 1.35 32.97
CA ALA A 38 3.80 1.76 34.12
C ALA A 38 3.44 3.26 34.11
N GLU A 39 4.40 4.12 33.74
CA GLU A 39 4.27 5.58 33.87
C GLU A 39 3.79 6.25 32.58
N VAL A 40 4.30 5.81 31.43
CA VAL A 40 4.06 6.43 30.10
C VAL A 40 3.10 5.60 29.26
N GLY A 41 3.37 4.30 29.10
CA GLY A 41 2.54 3.39 28.30
C GLY A 41 2.90 3.34 26.81
N LEU A 42 2.00 2.74 26.03
CA LEU A 42 2.12 2.51 24.60
C LEU A 42 0.86 3.01 23.87
N PRO A 43 0.99 3.57 22.65
CA PRO A 43 -0.16 3.72 21.78
C PRO A 43 -0.70 2.35 21.38
N ARG A 44 -2.02 2.20 21.31
CA ARG A 44 -2.70 0.97 20.88
C ARG A 44 -2.46 0.68 19.41
N GLU A 45 -2.41 1.72 18.59
CA GLU A 45 -2.22 1.59 17.15
C GLU A 45 -1.60 2.86 16.58
N ALA A 46 -0.51 2.70 15.83
CA ALA A 46 0.08 3.74 14.98
C ALA A 46 1.17 3.14 14.09
N ALA A 47 1.48 3.81 12.98
CA ALA A 47 2.56 3.41 12.08
C ALA A 47 2.47 1.94 11.66
N ASN A 48 1.28 1.44 11.31
CA ASN A 48 1.04 0.04 10.95
C ASN A 48 1.38 -0.99 12.05
N LEU A 49 1.56 -0.55 13.31
CA LEU A 49 1.73 -1.41 14.48
C LEU A 49 0.47 -1.35 15.34
N ARG A 50 -0.09 -2.51 15.66
CA ARG A 50 -1.22 -2.69 16.59
C ARG A 50 -0.67 -3.33 17.85
N LEU A 51 -0.63 -2.59 18.95
CA LEU A 51 -0.08 -2.98 20.25
C LEU A 51 -1.18 -3.23 21.30
N ASP A 52 -2.36 -3.65 20.84
CA ASP A 52 -3.54 -3.89 21.68
C ASP A 52 -3.36 -5.06 22.68
N SER A 53 -2.47 -6.00 22.36
CA SER A 53 -2.14 -7.19 23.16
C SER A 53 -1.20 -6.90 24.32
N ALA A 54 -0.62 -5.70 24.40
CA ALA A 54 0.31 -5.32 25.47
C ALA A 54 -0.34 -5.40 26.86
N GLY A 55 -1.66 -5.25 26.98
CA GLY A 55 -2.36 -5.35 28.27
C GLY A 55 -2.25 -6.72 28.95
N ASP A 56 -2.12 -7.80 28.17
CA ASP A 56 -2.16 -9.17 28.68
C ASP A 56 -0.77 -9.72 29.03
N MET A 57 0.30 -9.12 28.49
CA MET A 57 1.70 -9.51 28.71
C MET A 57 1.94 -11.03 28.53
N ARG A 58 1.26 -11.64 27.55
CA ARG A 58 1.47 -13.05 27.20
C ARG A 58 2.84 -13.23 26.57
N THR A 59 3.49 -14.37 26.84
CA THR A 59 4.75 -14.70 26.17
C THR A 59 4.51 -15.27 24.78
N ALA A 60 5.51 -15.20 23.91
CA ALA A 60 5.43 -15.77 22.56
C ALA A 60 5.13 -17.28 22.60
N ALA A 61 5.66 -18.01 23.59
CA ALA A 61 5.35 -19.43 23.78
C ALA A 61 3.88 -19.70 24.15
N GLN A 62 3.18 -18.74 24.76
CA GLN A 62 1.76 -18.88 25.10
C GLN A 62 0.84 -18.59 23.92
N VAL A 63 1.31 -17.79 22.95
CA VAL A 63 0.53 -17.38 21.76
C VAL A 63 0.83 -18.29 20.57
N SER A 64 2.06 -18.79 20.45
CA SER A 64 2.47 -19.62 19.33
C SER A 64 1.83 -21.01 19.35
N PRO A 65 1.28 -21.50 18.23
CA PRO A 65 0.80 -22.88 18.12
C PRO A 65 1.94 -23.91 18.03
N LYS A 66 3.18 -23.46 17.84
CA LYS A 66 4.38 -24.30 17.71
C LYS A 66 5.41 -23.97 18.80
N ALA A 67 6.25 -24.96 19.13
CA ALA A 67 7.36 -24.75 20.06
C ALA A 67 8.34 -23.71 19.48
N LEU A 68 8.75 -22.75 20.31
CA LEU A 68 9.71 -21.72 19.95
C LEU A 68 11.06 -21.99 20.65
N PRO A 69 12.19 -21.52 20.09
CA PRO A 69 13.43 -21.39 20.84
C PRO A 69 13.19 -20.65 22.15
N LYS A 70 13.88 -21.05 23.22
CA LYS A 70 13.59 -20.59 24.59
C LYS A 70 13.63 -19.06 24.69
N GLU A 71 14.66 -18.46 24.10
CA GLU A 71 14.91 -17.02 24.13
C GLU A 71 13.76 -16.24 23.49
N ILE A 72 13.21 -16.74 22.37
CA ILE A 72 12.06 -16.15 21.69
C ILE A 72 10.78 -16.42 22.48
N GLY A 73 10.60 -17.66 22.97
CA GLY A 73 9.43 -18.09 23.71
C GLY A 73 9.18 -17.33 25.01
N GLU A 74 10.24 -16.75 25.60
CA GLU A 74 10.20 -15.90 26.79
C GLU A 74 9.90 -14.42 26.49
N MET A 75 9.99 -13.97 25.23
CA MET A 75 9.62 -12.61 24.83
C MET A 75 8.12 -12.37 25.02
N LEU A 76 7.74 -11.13 25.33
CA LEU A 76 6.36 -10.72 25.55
C LEU A 76 5.73 -10.24 24.23
N VAL A 77 4.49 -10.63 23.96
CA VAL A 77 3.75 -10.19 22.78
C VAL A 77 3.12 -8.83 23.08
N LEU A 78 3.51 -7.81 22.30
CA LEU A 78 2.88 -6.49 22.35
C LEU A 78 1.70 -6.40 21.39
N GLY A 79 1.75 -7.11 20.26
CA GLY A 79 0.68 -7.17 19.26
C GLY A 79 1.21 -7.57 17.88
N THR A 80 0.79 -6.88 16.81
CA THR A 80 1.09 -7.25 15.41
C THR A 80 1.47 -6.05 14.54
N VAL A 81 2.16 -6.33 13.44
CA VAL A 81 2.30 -5.43 12.28
C VAL A 81 1.09 -5.67 11.38
N SER A 82 0.29 -4.65 11.12
CA SER A 82 -1.02 -4.75 10.44
C SER A 82 -1.95 -5.83 11.04
N GLU A 83 -3.07 -6.14 10.39
CA GLU A 83 -4.05 -7.12 10.89
C GLU A 83 -3.59 -8.58 10.69
N GLN A 84 -2.70 -8.84 9.73
CA GLN A 84 -2.29 -10.19 9.34
C GLN A 84 -0.76 -10.39 9.32
N GLY A 85 0.02 -9.37 9.70
CA GLY A 85 1.48 -9.41 9.59
C GLY A 85 2.20 -10.01 10.80
N ALA A 86 3.49 -9.65 10.90
CA ALA A 86 4.40 -10.17 11.91
C ALA A 86 3.97 -9.86 13.35
N THR A 87 4.36 -10.68 14.32
CA THR A 87 4.13 -10.42 15.74
C THR A 87 5.16 -9.45 16.28
N VAL A 88 4.71 -8.43 17.02
CA VAL A 88 5.58 -7.49 17.74
C VAL A 88 5.93 -8.05 19.11
N LEU A 89 7.23 -8.22 19.36
CA LEU A 89 7.80 -8.89 20.51
C LEU A 89 8.64 -7.93 21.35
N LEU A 90 8.54 -8.02 22.67
CA LEU A 90 9.36 -7.29 23.62
C LEU A 90 10.25 -8.28 24.37
N ASP A 91 11.56 -8.10 24.26
CA ASP A 91 12.51 -8.79 25.14
C ASP A 91 12.44 -8.16 26.55
N GLY A 92 11.86 -8.90 27.49
CA GLY A 92 11.71 -8.46 28.87
C GLY A 92 13.03 -8.27 29.64
N THR A 93 14.16 -8.75 29.11
CA THR A 93 15.49 -8.67 29.71
C THR A 93 16.26 -7.45 29.22
N THR A 94 16.26 -7.20 27.92
CA THR A 94 17.00 -6.09 27.30
C THR A 94 16.15 -4.84 27.06
N GLY A 95 14.83 -5.01 26.97
CA GLY A 95 13.91 -3.95 26.59
C GLY A 95 13.80 -3.69 25.09
N ALA A 96 14.55 -4.42 24.26
CA ALA A 96 14.49 -4.33 22.81
C ALA A 96 13.17 -4.88 22.27
N VAL A 97 12.71 -4.28 21.18
CA VAL A 97 11.47 -4.62 20.49
C VAL A 97 11.82 -5.19 19.13
N TYR A 98 11.19 -6.32 18.81
CA TYR A 98 11.39 -7.04 17.57
C TYR A 98 10.06 -7.26 16.85
N GLU A 99 10.13 -7.62 15.59
CA GLU A 99 9.02 -8.22 14.86
C GLU A 99 9.43 -9.57 14.28
N GLY A 100 8.46 -10.48 14.13
CA GLY A 100 8.68 -11.73 13.41
C GLY A 100 7.45 -12.61 13.36
N TYR A 101 7.39 -13.46 12.33
CA TYR A 101 6.32 -14.44 12.17
C TYR A 101 6.60 -15.65 13.06
N LEU A 102 5.84 -15.82 14.15
CA LEU A 102 6.03 -16.93 15.11
C LEU A 102 6.11 -18.31 14.43
N GLY A 103 5.31 -18.51 13.38
CA GLY A 103 5.33 -19.74 12.58
C GLY A 103 6.68 -20.02 11.90
N LEU A 104 7.39 -18.99 11.43
CA LEU A 104 8.72 -19.11 10.83
C LEU A 104 9.82 -19.20 11.88
N LEU A 105 9.69 -18.44 12.98
CA LEU A 105 10.64 -18.48 14.11
C LEU A 105 10.69 -19.87 14.78
N SER A 106 9.55 -20.58 14.82
CA SER A 106 9.48 -21.94 15.40
C SER A 106 10.38 -22.98 14.72
N ASN A 107 10.75 -22.75 13.45
CA ASN A 107 11.61 -23.66 12.72
C ASN A 107 13.11 -23.44 13.02
N GLY A 108 13.46 -22.41 13.81
CA GLY A 108 14.86 -22.07 14.15
C GLY A 108 15.70 -21.55 12.98
N GLY A 109 15.11 -21.39 11.80
CA GLY A 109 15.77 -20.89 10.59
C GLY A 109 15.72 -19.37 10.41
N MET A 110 14.92 -18.67 11.22
CA MET A 110 14.76 -17.22 11.18
C MET A 110 14.90 -16.65 12.60
N GLU A 111 15.55 -15.50 12.70
CA GLU A 111 15.61 -14.69 13.91
C GLU A 111 14.60 -13.53 13.81
N PRO A 112 14.03 -13.07 14.93
CA PRO A 112 13.18 -11.90 14.91
C PRO A 112 14.00 -10.64 14.59
N GLU A 113 13.40 -9.72 13.86
CA GLU A 113 14.08 -8.53 13.34
C GLU A 113 13.90 -7.35 14.28
N LEU A 114 14.96 -6.59 14.54
CA LEU A 114 14.93 -5.47 15.46
C LEU A 114 14.03 -4.37 14.91
N LEU A 115 12.96 -4.08 15.64
CA LEU A 115 12.03 -2.99 15.34
C LEU A 115 12.44 -1.72 16.10
N ALA A 116 12.90 -1.84 17.35
CA ALA A 116 13.46 -0.72 18.11
C ALA A 116 14.36 -1.23 19.23
N SER A 117 15.43 -0.50 19.57
CA SER A 117 16.29 -0.85 20.71
C SER A 117 15.61 -0.68 22.07
N ASP A 118 14.54 0.11 22.16
CA ASP A 118 13.75 0.29 23.37
C ASP A 118 12.35 0.87 23.08
N LEU A 119 11.46 0.83 24.08
CA LEU A 119 10.10 1.38 23.97
C LEU A 119 10.06 2.90 23.71
N PRO A 120 10.90 3.76 24.32
CA PRO A 120 10.96 5.18 23.98
C PRO A 120 11.23 5.43 22.49
N SER A 121 12.16 4.68 21.89
CA SER A 121 12.49 4.78 20.47
C SER A 121 11.32 4.31 19.61
N LEU A 122 10.73 3.15 19.92
CA LEU A 122 9.55 2.63 19.23
C LEU A 122 8.44 3.69 19.18
N VAL A 123 8.05 4.18 20.35
CA VAL A 123 6.93 5.13 20.50
C VAL A 123 7.25 6.48 19.88
N GLY A 124 8.50 6.94 19.97
CA GLY A 124 8.96 8.16 19.30
C GLY A 124 8.80 8.09 17.78
N LEU A 125 9.18 6.95 17.17
CA LEU A 125 9.02 6.71 15.75
C LEU A 125 7.55 6.55 15.34
N MET A 126 6.74 5.82 16.11
CA MET A 126 5.29 5.73 15.88
C MET A 126 4.63 7.12 15.89
N ALA A 127 5.05 7.99 16.82
CA ALA A 127 4.55 9.35 16.91
C ALA A 127 5.01 10.21 15.72
N ALA A 128 6.25 10.05 15.26
CA ALA A 128 6.77 10.76 14.08
C ALA A 128 6.01 10.37 12.81
N VAL A 129 5.77 9.07 12.57
CA VAL A 129 4.97 8.61 11.43
C VAL A 129 3.53 9.13 11.53
N THR A 130 2.94 9.11 12.72
CA THR A 130 1.59 9.66 12.93
C THR A 130 1.52 11.14 12.62
N ARG A 131 2.50 11.93 13.07
CA ARG A 131 2.59 13.36 12.76
C ARG A 131 2.84 13.60 11.27
N MET A 132 3.65 12.77 10.64
CA MET A 132 3.91 12.80 9.20
C MET A 132 2.62 12.57 8.39
N HIS A 133 1.83 11.56 8.74
CA HIS A 133 0.55 11.28 8.09
C HIS A 133 -0.50 12.37 8.32
N ARG A 134 -0.45 13.06 9.47
CA ARG A 134 -1.41 14.12 9.85
C ARG A 134 -0.97 15.55 9.53
N ASP A 135 0.18 15.74 8.88
CA ASP A 135 0.79 17.07 8.67
C ASP A 135 0.97 17.89 9.96
N GLN A 136 1.46 17.25 11.02
CA GLN A 136 1.65 17.84 12.35
C GLN A 136 3.12 17.95 12.73
N GLY A 137 3.40 18.76 13.76
CA GLY A 137 4.74 18.94 14.33
C GLY A 137 5.77 19.37 13.27
N GLU A 138 6.89 18.66 13.21
CA GLU A 138 7.98 18.85 12.27
C GLU A 138 7.57 18.65 10.79
N PHE A 139 6.48 17.92 10.55
CA PHE A 139 5.95 17.66 9.20
C PHE A 139 4.90 18.68 8.74
N ALA A 140 4.41 19.56 9.62
CA ALA A 140 3.42 20.59 9.27
C ALA A 140 3.89 21.53 8.14
N ARG A 141 5.21 21.70 7.98
CA ARG A 141 5.83 22.46 6.88
C ARG A 141 5.62 21.86 5.48
N PHE A 142 5.11 20.62 5.39
CA PHE A 142 4.79 19.93 4.14
C PHE A 142 3.28 19.96 3.82
N ALA A 143 2.45 20.50 4.72
CA ALA A 143 1.01 20.62 4.50
C ALA A 143 0.70 21.36 3.19
N GLY A 144 -0.15 20.76 2.36
CA GLY A 144 -0.55 21.31 1.06
C GLY A 144 0.55 21.35 -0.03
N ARG A 145 1.81 21.07 0.29
CA ARG A 145 2.90 21.02 -0.70
C ARG A 145 2.88 19.68 -1.44
N ARG A 146 3.25 19.69 -2.73
CA ARG A 146 3.26 18.51 -3.62
C ARG A 146 4.48 18.48 -4.54
N GLY A 147 4.71 17.33 -5.18
CA GLY A 147 5.77 17.12 -6.17
C GLY A 147 7.01 16.41 -5.62
N ALA A 148 7.85 15.92 -6.54
CA ALA A 148 9.01 15.07 -6.22
C ALA A 148 10.01 15.72 -5.23
N ALA A 149 10.20 17.04 -5.30
CA ALA A 149 11.06 17.74 -4.34
C ALA A 149 10.53 17.66 -2.90
N VAL A 150 9.21 17.74 -2.72
CA VAL A 150 8.55 17.64 -1.41
C VAL A 150 8.67 16.23 -0.85
N VAL A 151 8.49 15.22 -1.71
CA VAL A 151 8.72 13.81 -1.38
C VAL A 151 10.14 13.64 -0.84
N ALA A 152 11.15 14.10 -1.58
CA ALA A 152 12.56 13.99 -1.18
C ALA A 152 12.86 14.70 0.14
N GLU A 153 12.36 15.93 0.34
CA GLU A 153 12.53 16.67 1.61
C GLU A 153 11.88 15.93 2.79
N MET A 154 10.70 15.35 2.59
CA MET A 154 9.94 14.65 3.62
C MET A 154 10.57 13.30 3.97
N THR A 155 11.07 12.55 2.98
CA THR A 155 11.92 11.35 3.18
C THR A 155 13.14 11.70 4.02
N GLN A 156 13.89 12.76 3.68
CA GLN A 156 15.06 13.17 4.46
C GLN A 156 14.70 13.59 5.88
N ALA A 157 13.56 14.24 6.07
CA ALA A 157 13.05 14.59 7.40
C ALA A 157 12.78 13.33 8.24
N MET A 158 12.09 12.33 7.68
CA MET A 158 11.80 11.08 8.39
C MET A 158 13.07 10.27 8.68
N LEU A 159 14.01 10.19 7.73
CA LEU A 159 15.32 9.56 7.95
C LEU A 159 16.11 10.26 9.06
N SER A 160 16.04 11.59 9.16
CA SER A 160 16.68 12.33 10.26
C SER A 160 16.07 11.95 11.60
N VAL A 161 14.74 11.84 11.69
CA VAL A 161 14.06 11.41 12.92
C VAL A 161 14.46 9.98 13.31
N ILE A 162 14.56 9.06 12.35
CA ILE A 162 15.03 7.69 12.60
C ILE A 162 16.46 7.71 13.16
N ARG A 163 17.37 8.49 12.57
CA ARG A 163 18.76 8.62 13.07
C ARG A 163 18.84 9.17 14.49
N GLU A 164 17.96 10.11 14.83
CA GLU A 164 17.92 10.71 16.17
C GLU A 164 17.42 9.73 17.23
N HIS A 165 16.44 8.89 16.90
CA HIS A 165 15.92 7.88 17.83
C HIS A 165 16.81 6.63 17.88
N ASN A 166 17.14 6.06 16.72
CA ASN A 166 17.87 4.82 16.62
C ASN A 166 18.52 4.65 15.23
N PRO A 167 19.81 5.03 15.07
CA PRO A 167 20.47 5.03 13.77
C PRO A 167 20.64 3.63 13.17
N ARG A 168 20.67 2.58 13.99
CA ARG A 168 20.82 1.17 13.53
C ARG A 168 19.61 0.70 12.72
N LEU A 169 18.45 1.31 12.87
CA LEU A 169 17.24 0.93 12.13
C LEU A 169 17.30 1.30 10.64
N LEU A 170 18.32 2.06 10.23
CA LEU A 170 18.58 2.35 8.81
C LEU A 170 19.53 1.35 8.15
N ASP A 171 20.13 0.42 8.92
CA ASP A 171 21.05 -0.58 8.39
C ASP A 171 20.28 -1.61 7.56
N VAL A 172 20.69 -1.82 6.31
CA VAL A 172 20.16 -2.87 5.42
C VAL A 172 20.91 -4.16 5.73
N SER A 173 20.44 -4.88 6.75
CA SER A 173 21.05 -6.13 7.21
C SER A 173 20.01 -7.07 7.81
N ASN A 174 20.24 -8.36 7.65
CA ASN A 174 19.47 -9.42 8.31
C ASN A 174 19.39 -9.14 9.82
N GLY A 175 18.18 -9.16 10.37
CA GLY A 175 17.92 -8.88 11.79
C GLY A 175 17.61 -7.42 12.13
N ILE A 176 17.52 -6.52 11.14
CA ILE A 176 16.96 -5.18 11.31
C ILE A 176 15.72 -5.04 10.42
N SER A 177 14.59 -4.75 11.04
CA SER A 177 13.32 -4.62 10.33
C SER A 177 13.35 -3.48 9.31
N ALA A 178 12.80 -3.73 8.13
CA ALA A 178 12.60 -2.72 7.10
C ALA A 178 11.38 -1.80 7.36
N HIS A 179 10.62 -2.04 8.42
CA HIS A 179 9.38 -1.30 8.75
C HIS A 179 9.57 0.23 8.72
N TRP A 180 10.64 0.74 9.33
CA TRP A 180 10.90 2.18 9.35
C TRP A 180 11.46 2.72 8.04
N ARG A 181 12.13 1.87 7.25
CA ARG A 181 12.56 2.23 5.89
C ARG A 181 11.34 2.37 4.98
N VAL A 182 10.36 1.46 5.08
CA VAL A 182 9.07 1.59 4.41
C VAL A 182 8.40 2.92 4.79
N ALA A 183 8.28 3.23 6.08
CA ALA A 183 7.69 4.49 6.51
C ALA A 183 8.46 5.73 5.99
N ALA A 184 9.80 5.66 5.90
CA ALA A 184 10.61 6.80 5.44
C ALA A 184 10.61 6.99 3.91
N TYR A 185 10.56 5.90 3.14
CA TYR A 185 10.71 5.95 1.68
C TYR A 185 9.37 5.85 0.94
N ILE A 186 8.39 5.12 1.47
CA ILE A 186 7.10 4.90 0.80
C ILE A 186 6.06 5.92 1.22
N SER A 187 5.90 6.21 2.52
CA SER A 187 4.89 7.17 2.99
C SER A 187 4.94 8.54 2.30
N PRO A 188 6.13 9.14 2.06
CA PRO A 188 6.21 10.43 1.39
C PRO A 188 5.75 10.42 -0.07
N LEU A 189 5.78 9.27 -0.76
CA LEU A 189 5.41 9.16 -2.19
C LEU A 189 3.97 9.60 -2.45
N GLY A 190 3.07 9.45 -1.46
CA GLY A 190 1.70 9.96 -1.51
C GLY A 190 1.59 11.50 -1.62
N ARG A 191 2.70 12.24 -1.57
CA ARG A 191 2.74 13.70 -1.78
C ARG A 191 3.18 14.11 -3.18
N VAL A 192 3.51 13.17 -4.07
CA VAL A 192 3.98 13.53 -5.41
C VAL A 192 2.87 14.23 -6.21
N ALA A 193 1.63 13.76 -6.09
CA ALA A 193 0.47 14.25 -6.82
C ALA A 193 -0.51 14.97 -5.92
N GLY A 194 -1.14 16.02 -6.46
CA GLY A 194 -2.23 16.75 -5.82
C GLY A 194 -3.59 16.30 -6.35
N PRO A 195 -4.69 16.80 -5.77
CA PRO A 195 -5.99 16.70 -6.41
C PRO A 195 -5.97 17.41 -7.77
N GLY A 196 -6.57 16.79 -8.80
CA GLY A 196 -6.73 17.38 -10.13
C GLY A 196 -8.00 18.23 -10.27
N GLU A 197 -8.08 19.00 -11.36
CA GLU A 197 -9.27 19.80 -11.69
C GLU A 197 -10.34 18.97 -12.42
N ASP A 198 -9.93 18.23 -13.45
CA ASP A 198 -10.83 17.43 -14.32
C ASP A 198 -10.67 15.91 -14.15
N LEU A 199 -9.57 15.47 -13.54
CA LEU A 199 -9.29 14.09 -13.13
C LEU A 199 -9.00 14.08 -11.63
N ALA A 200 -9.04 12.91 -11.01
CA ALA A 200 -8.83 12.76 -9.57
C ALA A 200 -7.47 13.29 -9.11
N LEU A 201 -6.41 13.07 -9.90
CA LEU A 201 -5.05 13.51 -9.58
C LEU A 201 -4.45 14.42 -10.66
N ASP A 202 -3.70 15.43 -10.20
CA ASP A 202 -2.77 16.20 -11.02
C ASP A 202 -1.37 15.59 -10.86
N LEU A 203 -0.93 14.83 -11.86
CA LEU A 203 0.39 14.20 -11.88
C LEU A 203 1.43 15.19 -12.42
N PRO A 204 2.58 15.38 -11.75
CA PRO A 204 3.67 16.16 -12.31
C PRO A 204 4.05 15.72 -13.72
N ARG A 205 4.24 16.67 -14.62
CA ARG A 205 4.70 16.40 -15.99
C ARG A 205 6.03 15.65 -15.97
N GLY A 206 6.11 14.58 -16.76
CA GLY A 206 7.30 13.73 -16.85
C GLY A 206 7.41 12.65 -15.76
N LEU A 207 6.54 12.66 -14.74
CA LEU A 207 6.62 11.69 -13.64
C LEU A 207 6.61 10.23 -14.11
N LEU A 208 5.73 9.90 -15.06
CA LEU A 208 5.63 8.55 -15.62
C LEU A 208 6.80 8.26 -16.57
N ALA A 209 7.18 9.22 -17.41
CA ALA A 209 8.30 9.07 -18.34
C ALA A 209 9.62 8.79 -17.61
N GLU A 210 9.87 9.49 -16.49
CA GLU A 210 11.06 9.26 -15.64
C GLU A 210 11.07 7.87 -14.99
N ALA A 211 9.90 7.28 -14.73
CA ALA A 211 9.79 6.00 -14.02
C ALA A 211 9.80 4.77 -14.95
N PHE A 212 9.28 4.92 -16.16
CA PHE A 212 8.98 3.79 -17.08
C PHE A 212 9.76 3.83 -18.39
N ASP A 213 10.29 4.98 -18.82
CA ASP A 213 11.05 5.12 -20.07
C ASP A 213 10.35 4.44 -21.28
N ASP A 214 10.89 3.32 -21.77
CA ASP A 214 10.38 2.54 -22.92
C ASP A 214 9.02 1.85 -22.67
N ASP A 215 8.63 1.63 -21.40
CA ASP A 215 7.39 0.95 -21.02
C ASP A 215 6.18 1.92 -20.98
N LEU A 216 6.36 3.18 -21.38
CA LEU A 216 5.30 4.19 -21.38
C LEU A 216 4.65 4.33 -22.77
N ARG A 217 3.33 4.14 -22.84
CA ARG A 217 2.54 4.34 -24.07
C ARG A 217 1.79 5.67 -24.03
N LEU A 218 2.13 6.56 -24.96
CA LEU A 218 1.35 7.74 -25.31
C LEU A 218 0.40 7.39 -26.47
N TYR A 219 -0.77 8.01 -26.49
CA TYR A 219 -1.76 7.82 -27.55
C TYR A 219 -2.00 9.13 -28.28
N GLU A 220 -1.91 9.11 -29.62
CA GLU A 220 -2.35 10.24 -30.44
C GLU A 220 -3.88 10.23 -30.55
N ASP A 221 -4.49 11.38 -30.84
CA ASP A 221 -5.96 11.46 -30.94
C ASP A 221 -6.54 10.52 -32.02
N ALA A 222 -5.75 10.20 -33.04
CA ALA A 222 -6.11 9.27 -34.11
C ALA A 222 -6.07 7.79 -33.69
N ASP A 223 -5.35 7.47 -32.61
CA ASP A 223 -5.27 6.12 -32.04
C ASP A 223 -6.45 5.84 -31.10
N LEU A 224 -7.14 6.89 -30.64
CA LEU A 224 -8.21 6.81 -29.65
C LEU A 224 -9.59 6.71 -30.32
N PRO A 225 -10.42 5.70 -29.97
CA PRO A 225 -11.76 5.56 -30.53
C PRO A 225 -12.62 6.81 -30.38
N ASP A 226 -13.45 7.11 -31.38
CA ASP A 226 -14.35 8.27 -31.39
C ASP A 226 -15.34 8.27 -30.21
N VAL A 227 -15.67 7.09 -29.67
CA VAL A 227 -16.53 6.93 -28.49
C VAL A 227 -15.89 7.45 -27.20
N LEU A 228 -14.55 7.60 -27.16
CA LEU A 228 -13.87 8.30 -26.07
C LEU A 228 -14.13 9.80 -26.24
N THR A 229 -15.18 10.31 -25.60
CA THR A 229 -15.55 11.72 -25.67
C THR A 229 -15.15 12.50 -24.41
N HIS A 230 -14.67 11.79 -23.38
CA HIS A 230 -14.16 12.41 -22.17
C HIS A 230 -12.79 13.09 -22.42
N GLU A 231 -12.82 14.37 -22.73
CA GLU A 231 -11.64 15.20 -23.04
C GLU A 231 -10.51 15.15 -21.98
N PRO A 232 -10.79 15.17 -20.67
CA PRO A 232 -9.73 15.06 -19.67
C PRO A 232 -8.91 13.77 -19.82
N THR A 233 -9.57 12.66 -20.12
CA THR A 233 -8.92 11.36 -20.33
C THR A 233 -8.11 11.33 -21.62
N ARG A 234 -8.65 11.84 -22.74
CA ARG A 234 -7.90 11.97 -24.00
C ARG A 234 -6.60 12.73 -23.79
N ARG A 235 -6.69 13.90 -23.16
CA ARG A 235 -5.54 14.74 -22.85
C ARG A 235 -4.52 14.01 -21.97
N PHE A 236 -4.96 13.27 -20.95
CA PHE A 236 -4.07 12.49 -20.11
C PHE A 236 -3.33 11.41 -20.89
N LEU A 237 -4.03 10.63 -21.72
CA LEU A 237 -3.42 9.58 -22.54
C LEU A 237 -2.41 10.14 -23.57
N ARG A 238 -2.65 11.36 -24.06
CA ARG A 238 -1.74 12.05 -24.99
C ARG A 238 -0.52 12.67 -24.29
N GLU A 239 -0.68 13.23 -23.10
CA GLU A 239 0.36 14.02 -22.42
C GLU A 239 1.17 13.23 -21.38
N HIS A 240 0.54 12.25 -20.73
CA HIS A 240 1.12 11.43 -19.67
C HIS A 240 1.22 9.95 -20.08
N GLY A 241 0.21 9.43 -20.78
CA GLY A 241 0.16 8.03 -21.19
C GLY A 241 -0.20 7.06 -20.07
N LEU A 242 -0.12 5.76 -20.40
CA LEU A 242 -0.23 4.65 -19.45
C LEU A 242 1.03 3.79 -19.56
N ALA A 243 1.50 3.28 -18.42
CA ALA A 243 2.61 2.35 -18.42
C ALA A 243 2.13 0.92 -18.66
N GLU A 244 3.00 0.10 -19.25
CA GLU A 244 2.84 -1.33 -19.47
C GLU A 244 3.80 -2.13 -18.57
N PRO A 245 3.64 -2.07 -17.23
CA PRO A 245 4.48 -2.87 -16.32
C PRO A 245 4.22 -4.37 -16.49
N ASN A 246 5.08 -5.22 -15.93
CA ASN A 246 5.02 -6.68 -16.06
C ASN A 246 3.67 -7.35 -15.70
N TYR A 247 2.81 -6.71 -14.90
CA TYR A 247 1.48 -7.20 -14.53
C TYR A 247 0.33 -6.60 -15.35
N CYS A 248 0.62 -5.72 -16.32
CA CYS A 248 -0.35 -5.05 -17.17
C CYS A 248 0.14 -5.05 -18.62
N MET A 249 -0.66 -5.61 -19.52
CA MET A 249 -0.40 -5.60 -20.96
C MET A 249 -1.38 -4.66 -21.64
N LEU A 250 -0.89 -3.67 -22.36
CA LEU A 250 -1.71 -2.67 -23.03
C LEU A 250 -1.92 -3.07 -24.50
N ASP A 251 -3.14 -2.84 -25.01
CA ASP A 251 -3.40 -3.02 -26.44
C ASP A 251 -2.63 -1.96 -27.24
N GLU A 252 -2.09 -2.37 -28.40
CA GLU A 252 -1.40 -1.46 -29.32
C GLU A 252 -2.30 -0.29 -29.72
N LEU A 253 -3.56 -0.59 -30.03
CA LEU A 253 -4.59 0.38 -30.32
C LEU A 253 -5.82 0.09 -29.44
N PRO A 254 -6.23 1.01 -28.57
CA PRO A 254 -7.47 0.89 -27.83
C PRO A 254 -8.63 0.79 -28.80
N GLN A 255 -9.56 -0.12 -28.54
CA GLN A 255 -10.72 -0.34 -29.41
C GLN A 255 -11.97 -0.55 -28.57
N THR A 256 -13.14 -0.36 -29.18
CA THR A 256 -14.40 -0.67 -28.48
C THR A 256 -14.43 -2.16 -28.16
N LEU A 257 -15.08 -2.54 -27.06
CA LEU A 257 -15.24 -3.96 -26.73
C LEU A 257 -15.97 -4.71 -27.86
N THR A 258 -16.93 -4.07 -28.51
CA THR A 258 -17.62 -4.58 -29.69
C THR A 258 -16.63 -4.95 -30.81
N ASP A 259 -15.74 -4.03 -31.18
CA ASP A 259 -14.74 -4.27 -32.23
C ASP A 259 -13.73 -5.34 -31.82
N TYR A 260 -13.31 -5.34 -30.56
CA TYR A 260 -12.41 -6.37 -30.00
C TYR A 260 -13.02 -7.77 -30.14
N PHE A 261 -14.28 -7.95 -29.69
CA PHE A 261 -14.93 -9.25 -29.76
C PHE A 261 -15.24 -9.69 -31.18
N HIS A 262 -15.62 -8.77 -32.08
CA HIS A 262 -15.79 -9.10 -33.49
C HIS A 262 -14.49 -9.58 -34.13
N SER A 263 -13.37 -8.93 -33.82
CA SER A 263 -12.06 -9.28 -34.37
C SER A 263 -11.48 -10.57 -33.79
N ASN A 264 -11.85 -10.94 -32.57
CA ASN A 264 -11.32 -12.11 -31.84
C ASN A 264 -12.29 -13.29 -31.73
N ARG A 265 -13.45 -13.23 -32.40
CA ARG A 265 -14.52 -14.23 -32.33
C ARG A 265 -14.03 -15.66 -32.60
N ASP A 266 -13.16 -15.83 -33.59
CA ASP A 266 -12.66 -17.15 -34.00
C ASP A 266 -11.56 -17.69 -33.07
N ALA A 267 -10.86 -16.80 -32.36
CA ALA A 267 -9.78 -17.17 -31.43
C ALA A 267 -10.31 -17.61 -30.06
N TYR A 268 -11.47 -17.07 -29.63
CA TYR A 268 -12.05 -17.33 -28.31
C TYR A 268 -13.57 -17.56 -28.37
N PRO A 269 -14.04 -18.65 -29.02
CA PRO A 269 -15.46 -18.92 -29.21
C PRO A 269 -16.23 -19.11 -27.87
N ASP A 270 -15.57 -19.66 -26.85
CA ASP A 270 -16.15 -19.87 -25.52
C ASP A 270 -16.27 -18.54 -24.75
N LEU A 271 -15.25 -17.67 -24.85
CA LEU A 271 -15.23 -16.35 -24.21
C LEU A 271 -16.33 -15.43 -24.77
N PHE A 272 -16.56 -15.48 -26.08
CA PHE A 272 -17.66 -14.78 -26.74
C PHE A 272 -19.02 -15.31 -26.24
N THR A 273 -19.17 -16.62 -26.13
CA THR A 273 -20.40 -17.26 -25.64
C THR A 273 -20.67 -16.93 -24.18
N ASP A 274 -19.64 -16.85 -23.34
CA ASP A 274 -19.74 -16.55 -21.91
C ASP A 274 -19.96 -15.05 -21.65
N TYR A 275 -19.27 -14.16 -22.38
CA TYR A 275 -19.44 -12.70 -22.25
C TYR A 275 -20.87 -12.24 -22.56
N PHE A 276 -21.48 -12.83 -23.59
CA PHE A 276 -22.80 -12.42 -24.04
C PHE A 276 -23.94 -13.32 -23.55
N ARG A 277 -23.66 -14.28 -22.66
CA ARG A 277 -24.69 -15.13 -22.05
C ARG A 277 -25.64 -14.25 -21.22
N GLY A 278 -26.77 -13.88 -21.79
CA GLY A 278 -27.78 -12.99 -21.19
C GLY A 278 -27.77 -11.53 -21.67
N HIS A 279 -26.85 -11.15 -22.57
CA HIS A 279 -26.76 -9.78 -23.14
C HIS A 279 -27.06 -9.72 -24.65
N PHE A 280 -27.36 -10.85 -25.28
CA PHE A 280 -27.94 -10.90 -26.64
C PHE A 280 -29.47 -10.75 -26.58
N VAL A 281 -30.01 -9.88 -27.43
CA VAL A 281 -31.38 -10.06 -27.95
C VAL A 281 -31.31 -11.22 -28.96
N ASP A 282 -32.30 -12.12 -28.92
CA ASP A 282 -32.43 -13.43 -29.59
C ASP A 282 -32.11 -13.50 -31.11
N ASP A 283 -31.76 -12.37 -31.73
CA ASP A 283 -31.54 -12.20 -33.18
C ASP A 283 -30.05 -12.01 -33.57
N GLY A 284 -29.12 -12.10 -32.62
CA GLY A 284 -27.70 -12.39 -32.90
C GLY A 284 -26.81 -11.25 -33.43
N GLU A 285 -27.25 -9.99 -33.42
CA GLU A 285 -26.43 -8.89 -33.99
C GLU A 285 -26.39 -7.57 -33.19
N THR A 286 -27.06 -7.46 -32.04
CA THR A 286 -27.03 -6.21 -31.24
C THR A 286 -26.58 -6.45 -29.82
N LEU A 287 -25.42 -5.91 -29.48
CA LEU A 287 -24.94 -5.77 -28.12
C LEU A 287 -25.76 -4.67 -27.43
N SER A 288 -25.85 -4.70 -26.09
CA SER A 288 -26.46 -3.58 -25.39
C SER A 288 -25.68 -2.30 -25.71
N GLU A 289 -26.37 -1.17 -25.91
CA GLU A 289 -25.75 0.15 -26.19
C GLU A 289 -24.69 0.54 -25.15
N SER A 290 -24.68 -0.10 -23.97
CA SER A 290 -23.65 0.07 -22.95
C SER A 290 -22.27 -0.47 -23.35
N VAL A 291 -22.17 -1.51 -24.20
CA VAL A 291 -20.89 -2.16 -24.56
C VAL A 291 -20.15 -1.39 -25.67
N ASP A 292 -20.88 -0.76 -26.59
CA ASP A 292 -20.30 0.06 -27.67
C ASP A 292 -19.55 1.29 -27.13
N ASN A 293 -19.87 1.70 -25.89
CA ASN A 293 -19.24 2.82 -25.21
C ASN A 293 -18.05 2.41 -24.32
N LEU A 294 -17.75 1.11 -24.22
CA LEU A 294 -16.64 0.58 -23.45
C LEU A 294 -15.43 0.36 -24.37
N ILE A 295 -14.29 0.88 -23.95
CA ILE A 295 -13.02 0.81 -24.67
C ILE A 295 -12.11 -0.13 -23.90
N ARG A 296 -11.58 -1.16 -24.56
CA ARG A 296 -10.53 -2.00 -24.00
C ARG A 296 -9.19 -1.30 -24.12
N LEU A 297 -8.47 -1.21 -23.00
CA LEU A 297 -7.13 -0.66 -22.93
C LEU A 297 -6.06 -1.74 -22.90
N GLY A 298 -6.40 -2.94 -22.42
CA GLY A 298 -5.42 -3.99 -22.13
C GLY A 298 -5.97 -5.03 -21.16
N SER A 299 -5.06 -5.76 -20.53
CA SER A 299 -5.33 -6.66 -19.40
C SER A 299 -4.39 -6.39 -18.23
N ILE A 300 -4.84 -6.70 -17.03
CA ILE A 300 -4.09 -6.63 -15.78
C ILE A 300 -4.24 -7.96 -15.01
N ALA A 301 -3.19 -8.39 -14.32
CA ALA A 301 -3.18 -9.60 -13.48
C ALA A 301 -3.69 -10.87 -14.21
N ASP A 302 -3.29 -11.03 -15.48
CA ASP A 302 -3.63 -12.10 -16.43
C ASP A 302 -5.12 -12.34 -16.73
N GLU A 303 -6.07 -12.06 -15.84
CA GLU A 303 -7.49 -12.45 -15.95
C GLU A 303 -8.48 -11.29 -15.95
N ILE A 304 -8.00 -10.04 -15.83
CA ILE A 304 -8.85 -8.86 -15.76
C ILE A 304 -8.58 -8.01 -16.99
N ASP A 305 -9.57 -7.80 -17.84
CA ASP A 305 -9.44 -6.84 -18.93
C ASP A 305 -9.65 -5.42 -18.39
N LEU A 306 -8.72 -4.52 -18.68
CA LEU A 306 -8.81 -3.11 -18.32
C LEU A 306 -9.69 -2.41 -19.34
N VAL A 307 -10.83 -1.90 -18.88
CA VAL A 307 -11.88 -1.32 -19.69
C VAL A 307 -12.16 0.11 -19.22
N MET A 308 -12.51 0.98 -20.15
CA MET A 308 -12.81 2.38 -19.89
C MET A 308 -14.15 2.78 -20.48
N GLU A 309 -14.95 3.53 -19.74
CA GLU A 309 -16.19 4.13 -20.25
C GLU A 309 -15.89 5.43 -21.00
N GLY A 310 -16.17 5.48 -22.30
CA GLY A 310 -15.74 6.56 -23.19
C GLY A 310 -16.29 7.95 -22.86
N ALA A 311 -17.53 8.03 -22.34
CA ALA A 311 -18.18 9.29 -22.01
C ALA A 311 -17.71 9.89 -20.68
N THR A 312 -17.27 9.06 -19.74
CA THR A 312 -16.95 9.48 -18.35
C THR A 312 -15.46 9.34 -18.02
N GLY A 313 -14.71 8.57 -18.80
CA GLY A 313 -13.31 8.23 -18.50
C GLY A 313 -13.13 7.26 -17.32
N ARG A 314 -14.21 6.68 -16.79
CA ARG A 314 -14.17 5.77 -15.64
C ARG A 314 -13.50 4.45 -16.01
N LEU A 315 -12.61 3.97 -15.14
CA LEU A 315 -11.92 2.70 -15.32
C LEU A 315 -12.61 1.54 -14.61
N LEU A 316 -12.75 0.45 -15.35
CA LEU A 316 -13.39 -0.80 -14.96
C LEU A 316 -12.44 -1.97 -15.24
N GLY A 317 -12.48 -2.98 -14.39
CA GLY A 317 -11.95 -4.29 -14.67
C GLY A 317 -13.08 -5.20 -15.08
N TRP A 318 -12.92 -5.90 -16.19
CA TRP A 318 -13.78 -7.02 -16.54
C TRP A 318 -13.13 -8.32 -16.05
N PHE A 319 -13.72 -8.91 -15.01
CA PHE A 319 -13.23 -10.13 -14.37
C PHE A 319 -13.73 -11.33 -15.18
N ARG A 320 -12.89 -11.83 -16.10
CA ARG A 320 -13.30 -12.83 -17.11
C ARG A 320 -13.91 -14.10 -16.50
N PRO A 321 -13.41 -14.67 -15.38
CA PRO A 321 -14.02 -15.85 -14.77
C PRO A 321 -15.46 -15.62 -14.26
N GLU A 322 -15.79 -14.38 -13.91
CA GLU A 322 -17.06 -14.01 -13.28
C GLU A 322 -18.04 -13.32 -14.24
N GLY A 323 -17.52 -12.81 -15.37
CA GLY A 323 -18.32 -12.06 -16.34
C GLY A 323 -18.82 -10.69 -15.82
N THR A 324 -18.21 -10.14 -14.76
CA THR A 324 -18.66 -8.89 -14.14
C THR A 324 -17.70 -7.73 -14.36
N HIS A 325 -18.24 -6.52 -14.49
CA HIS A 325 -17.47 -5.27 -14.50
C HIS A 325 -17.42 -4.69 -13.09
N ARG A 326 -16.22 -4.42 -12.57
CA ARG A 326 -16.03 -3.79 -11.27
C ARG A 326 -15.11 -2.57 -11.41
N PRO A 327 -15.31 -1.50 -10.63
CA PRO A 327 -14.36 -0.39 -10.63
C PRO A 327 -12.97 -0.86 -10.19
N VAL A 328 -11.95 -0.55 -10.98
CA VAL A 328 -10.54 -0.83 -10.64
C VAL A 328 -9.74 0.43 -10.36
N SER A 329 -10.26 1.59 -10.77
CA SER A 329 -9.71 2.89 -10.46
C SER A 329 -10.77 3.99 -10.66
N VAL A 330 -10.60 5.16 -10.02
CA VAL A 330 -11.48 6.32 -10.27
C VAL A 330 -11.41 6.72 -11.75
N ASP A 331 -10.20 6.93 -12.25
CA ASP A 331 -9.91 7.30 -13.63
C ASP A 331 -8.45 6.94 -14.00
N VAL A 332 -8.02 7.30 -15.21
CA VAL A 332 -6.66 7.02 -15.70
C VAL A 332 -5.54 7.64 -14.86
N SER A 333 -5.79 8.76 -14.17
CA SER A 333 -4.77 9.42 -13.33
C SER A 333 -4.46 8.62 -12.07
N THR A 334 -5.47 7.97 -11.45
CA THR A 334 -5.26 7.15 -10.26
C THR A 334 -4.65 5.80 -10.61
N ALA A 335 -5.04 5.20 -11.74
CA ALA A 335 -4.40 3.97 -12.24
C ALA A 335 -2.91 4.20 -12.55
N ALA A 336 -2.58 5.28 -13.27
CA ALA A 336 -1.19 5.63 -13.56
C ALA A 336 -0.39 5.97 -12.30
N PHE A 337 -1.01 6.62 -11.31
CA PHE A 337 -0.39 6.87 -10.02
C PHE A 337 -0.08 5.57 -9.26
N ALA A 338 -0.99 4.59 -9.29
CA ALA A 338 -0.77 3.29 -8.67
C ALA A 338 0.37 2.51 -9.37
N GLN A 339 0.41 2.52 -10.70
CA GLN A 339 1.54 1.96 -11.47
C GLN A 339 2.86 2.63 -11.06
N TRP A 340 2.90 3.96 -11.03
CA TRP A 340 4.08 4.71 -10.60
C TRP A 340 4.50 4.35 -9.18
N LEU A 341 3.55 4.22 -8.26
CA LEU A 341 3.83 3.88 -6.86
C LEU A 341 4.47 2.49 -6.74
N ILE A 342 3.93 1.49 -7.44
CA ILE A 342 4.51 0.14 -7.50
C ILE A 342 5.92 0.19 -8.10
N ARG A 343 6.11 0.97 -9.18
CA ARG A 343 7.43 1.16 -9.79
C ARG A 343 8.44 1.78 -8.82
N GLN A 344 8.03 2.73 -7.98
CA GLN A 344 8.92 3.28 -6.95
C GLN A 344 9.36 2.21 -5.95
N VAL A 345 8.47 1.29 -5.55
CA VAL A 345 8.84 0.15 -4.70
C VAL A 345 9.91 -0.71 -5.37
N GLN A 346 9.70 -1.10 -6.63
CA GLN A 346 10.67 -1.89 -7.40
C GLN A 346 12.04 -1.22 -7.52
N LEU A 347 12.08 0.12 -7.64
CA LEU A 347 13.32 0.88 -7.75
C LEU A 347 14.03 1.06 -6.40
N LEU A 348 13.28 1.17 -5.31
CA LEU A 348 13.81 1.41 -3.96
C LEU A 348 14.21 0.12 -3.24
N ASP A 349 13.50 -0.98 -3.51
CA ASP A 349 13.70 -2.25 -2.83
C ASP A 349 15.14 -2.81 -2.93
N PRO A 350 15.80 -2.86 -4.11
CA PRO A 350 17.17 -3.37 -4.20
C PRO A 350 18.20 -2.60 -3.36
N VAL A 351 17.88 -1.37 -2.95
CA VAL A 351 18.74 -0.50 -2.16
C VAL A 351 18.36 -0.49 -0.68
N HIS A 352 17.08 -0.70 -0.37
CA HIS A 352 16.52 -0.48 0.96
C HIS A 352 15.85 -1.71 1.58
N ASP A 353 15.78 -2.82 0.85
CA ASP A 353 15.23 -4.11 1.28
C ASP A 353 13.84 -3.91 1.90
N LEU A 354 12.95 -3.27 1.15
CA LEU A 354 11.63 -2.83 1.63
C LEU A 354 10.65 -4.01 1.71
N ILE A 355 10.77 -4.96 0.77
CA ILE A 355 9.95 -6.18 0.69
C ILE A 355 10.15 -7.06 1.92
N ALA A 356 11.31 -6.99 2.61
CA ALA A 356 11.52 -7.67 3.87
C ALA A 356 10.48 -7.30 4.95
N ALA A 357 9.88 -6.10 4.88
CA ALA A 357 8.75 -5.68 5.72
C ALA A 357 7.43 -5.65 4.95
N GLU A 358 7.13 -6.72 4.20
CA GLU A 358 5.95 -6.91 3.35
C GLU A 358 4.64 -6.38 3.97
N ALA A 359 4.30 -6.81 5.19
CA ALA A 359 3.07 -6.39 5.85
C ALA A 359 2.98 -4.87 6.08
N SER A 360 4.11 -4.21 6.38
CA SER A 360 4.18 -2.76 6.52
C SER A 360 4.10 -2.06 5.17
N LEU A 361 4.77 -2.62 4.16
CA LEU A 361 4.77 -2.12 2.79
C LEU A 361 3.36 -2.13 2.20
N ILE A 362 2.66 -3.26 2.25
CA ILE A 362 1.28 -3.41 1.77
C ILE A 362 0.34 -2.43 2.50
N ALA A 363 0.44 -2.35 3.83
CA ALA A 363 -0.39 -1.43 4.62
C ALA A 363 -0.16 0.04 4.21
N GLU A 364 1.10 0.42 3.97
CA GLU A 364 1.44 1.79 3.59
C GLU A 364 1.01 2.14 2.16
N LEU A 365 1.22 1.23 1.20
CA LEU A 365 0.74 1.38 -0.17
C LEU A 365 -0.79 1.48 -0.21
N THR A 366 -1.48 0.60 0.52
CA THR A 366 -2.94 0.62 0.67
C THR A 366 -3.42 1.95 1.25
N ARG A 367 -2.74 2.48 2.27
CA ARG A 367 -3.07 3.79 2.86
C ARG A 367 -2.91 4.94 1.86
N ILE A 368 -1.85 4.92 1.07
CA ILE A 368 -1.61 5.94 0.02
C ILE A 368 -2.69 5.85 -1.06
N LEU A 369 -2.96 4.63 -1.56
CA LEU A 369 -3.95 4.41 -2.60
C LEU A 369 -5.36 4.67 -2.12
N ALA A 370 -5.74 4.33 -0.89
CA ALA A 370 -7.07 4.64 -0.37
C ALA A 370 -7.35 6.16 -0.30
N ALA A 371 -6.30 6.98 -0.16
CA ALA A 371 -6.41 8.43 -0.19
C ALA A 371 -6.51 9.00 -1.61
N ALA A 372 -5.86 8.36 -2.58
CA ALA A 372 -5.80 8.80 -3.98
C ALA A 372 -6.93 8.21 -4.86
N ASP A 373 -7.27 6.95 -4.60
CA ASP A 373 -8.24 6.11 -5.29
C ASP A 373 -9.16 5.41 -4.27
N PRO A 374 -10.11 6.14 -3.66
CA PRO A 374 -11.03 5.54 -2.72
C PRO A 374 -12.00 4.56 -3.39
N VAL A 375 -12.13 4.53 -4.72
CA VAL A 375 -13.04 3.62 -5.41
C VAL A 375 -12.45 2.21 -5.44
N ALA A 376 -11.17 2.10 -5.79
CA ALA A 376 -10.47 0.82 -5.88
C ALA A 376 -10.06 0.22 -4.53
N CYS A 377 -10.07 1.03 -3.46
CA CYS A 377 -9.75 0.58 -2.10
C CYS A 377 -10.96 0.47 -1.16
N ARG A 378 -12.17 0.84 -1.61
CA ARG A 378 -13.39 0.70 -0.80
C ARG A 378 -13.85 -0.76 -0.77
N PRO A 379 -14.30 -1.26 0.39
CA PRO A 379 -15.22 -2.38 0.43
C PRO A 379 -16.57 -1.94 -0.19
N ALA A 380 -16.99 -2.55 -1.30
CA ALA A 380 -18.38 -2.63 -1.78
C ALA A 380 -19.32 -3.55 -0.94
N GLY A 381 -19.65 -3.16 0.29
CA GLY A 381 -20.86 -3.54 1.04
C GLY A 381 -21.20 -5.01 1.42
N ASP A 382 -20.80 -6.03 0.66
CA ASP A 382 -21.25 -7.44 0.79
C ASP A 382 -20.10 -8.41 1.17
N GLU A 383 -20.37 -9.64 1.62
CA GLU A 383 -19.32 -10.59 2.10
C GLU A 383 -18.32 -11.05 1.02
N ASP A 384 -18.62 -10.85 -0.27
CA ASP A 384 -17.72 -11.14 -1.41
C ASP A 384 -16.97 -9.88 -1.88
N ASP A 385 -16.68 -8.99 -0.94
CA ASP A 385 -16.21 -7.65 -1.22
C ASP A 385 -14.78 -7.58 -1.72
N TYR A 386 -14.59 -7.28 -3.00
CA TYR A 386 -13.27 -7.24 -3.60
C TYR A 386 -12.76 -5.80 -3.69
N ARG A 387 -11.71 -5.48 -2.93
CA ARG A 387 -10.95 -4.23 -3.03
C ARG A 387 -9.81 -4.46 -4.02
N PHE A 388 -9.89 -3.88 -5.21
CA PHE A 388 -8.96 -4.18 -6.29
C PHE A 388 -7.48 -4.00 -5.90
N TRP A 389 -7.09 -2.80 -5.45
CA TRP A 389 -5.67 -2.56 -5.12
C TRP A 389 -5.19 -3.34 -3.90
N PRO A 390 -5.86 -3.32 -2.73
CA PRO A 390 -5.35 -4.03 -1.57
C PRO A 390 -5.20 -5.54 -1.83
N GLU A 391 -6.12 -6.16 -2.59
CA GLU A 391 -6.10 -7.59 -2.86
C GLU A 391 -4.99 -7.93 -3.87
N LEU A 392 -4.78 -7.08 -4.87
CA LEU A 392 -3.66 -7.23 -5.80
C LEU A 392 -2.31 -7.07 -5.09
N LEU A 393 -2.19 -6.12 -4.16
CA LEU A 393 -0.99 -5.89 -3.35
C LEU A 393 -0.71 -7.05 -2.38
N GLU A 394 -1.74 -7.65 -1.79
CA GLU A 394 -1.66 -8.84 -0.94
C GLU A 394 -1.20 -10.09 -1.71
N ASP A 395 -1.59 -10.21 -2.99
CA ASP A 395 -1.08 -11.26 -3.87
C ASP A 395 0.40 -11.02 -4.24
N GLY A 396 0.77 -9.74 -4.45
CA GLY A 396 2.14 -9.21 -4.56
C GLY A 396 2.98 -9.71 -5.75
N SER A 397 2.87 -10.97 -6.13
CA SER A 397 3.35 -11.55 -7.38
C SER A 397 2.52 -11.02 -8.55
N ASN A 398 1.19 -11.03 -8.41
CA ASN A 398 0.29 -10.49 -9.41
C ASN A 398 0.31 -8.95 -9.51
N ALA A 399 0.80 -8.24 -8.47
CA ALA A 399 1.07 -6.81 -8.53
C ALA A 399 2.46 -6.48 -9.14
N GLY A 400 3.27 -7.48 -9.47
CA GLY A 400 4.66 -7.27 -9.90
C GLY A 400 5.57 -6.68 -8.82
N ILE A 401 5.18 -6.72 -7.55
CA ILE A 401 6.00 -6.23 -6.42
C ILE A 401 7.16 -7.19 -6.14
N PHE A 402 6.93 -8.50 -6.28
CA PHE A 402 7.92 -9.55 -5.99
C PHE A 402 8.65 -10.11 -7.22
N ALA A 403 8.77 -9.30 -8.29
CA ALA A 403 9.24 -9.74 -9.61
C ALA A 403 10.75 -9.99 -9.72
#